data_AF-A0A392RWJ1-F1
#
_entry.id   AF-A0A392RWJ1-F1
#
_cell.length_a   1.000
_cell.length_b   1.000
_cell.length_c   1.000
_cell.angle_alpha   90.00
_cell.angle_beta   90.00
_cell.angle_gamma   90.00
#
_symmetry.space_group_name_H-M   'P 1'
#
loop_
_entity.id
_entity.type
_entity.pdbx_description
1 polymer ?
#
loop_
_entity_poly.entity_id
_entity_poly.type
_entity_poly.pdbx_seq_one_letter_code
_entity_poly.pdbx_strand_id
1 'polypeptide(L)'
;MRKAVEIERFKPFRVGRDGLPVSLLQYADDTLCIGEATVENLWTLKAVLRGFELASGLKVNFWKSSIIGVNVPNAFMMMAATFLNCRIGNMPFKYLGL
;
A
#
# COMPACT_ATOMS: atom_id res chain seq x y z
N MET A 1 -4.59 -8.34 3.18
CA MET A 1 -5.39 -7.16 2.80
C MET A 1 -6.89 -7.39 2.87
N ARG A 2 -7.48 -8.38 2.16
CA ARG A 2 -8.95 -8.61 2.20
C ARG A 2 -9.54 -8.67 3.61
N LYS A 3 -8.94 -9.47 4.51
CA LYS A 3 -9.40 -9.54 5.90
C LYS A 3 -9.33 -8.18 6.62
N ALA A 4 -8.27 -7.39 6.39
CA ALA A 4 -8.11 -6.07 6.99
C ALA A 4 -9.19 -5.07 6.54
N VAL A 5 -9.66 -5.19 5.29
CA VAL A 5 -10.81 -4.43 4.77
C VAL A 5 -12.11 -4.90 5.43
N GLU A 6 -12.32 -6.23 5.51
CA GLU A 6 -13.51 -6.84 6.13
C GLU A 6 -13.70 -6.44 7.60
N ILE A 7 -12.59 -6.31 8.35
CA ILE A 7 -12.61 -5.87 9.76
C ILE A 7 -12.44 -4.35 9.92
N GLU A 8 -12.61 -3.59 8.84
CA GLU A 8 -12.56 -2.12 8.80
C GLU A 8 -11.23 -1.49 9.31
N ARG A 9 -10.15 -2.27 9.31
CA ARG A 9 -8.80 -1.77 9.65
C ARG A 9 -8.08 -1.16 8.46
N PHE A 10 -8.54 -1.41 7.24
CA PHE A 10 -7.98 -0.84 6.03
C PHE A 10 -9.09 -0.31 5.12
N LYS A 11 -9.03 0.97 4.77
CA LYS A 11 -9.96 1.64 3.85
C LYS A 11 -9.48 1.49 2.39
N PRO A 12 -10.13 0.65 1.56
CA PRO A 12 -9.71 0.39 0.19
C PRO A 12 -10.05 1.55 -0.74
N PHE A 13 -9.42 1.61 -1.91
CA PHE A 13 -9.80 2.54 -2.96
C PHE A 13 -11.04 2.03 -3.69
N ARG A 14 -12.05 2.89 -3.90
CA ARG A 14 -13.30 2.50 -4.58
C ARG A 14 -13.25 2.85 -6.06
N VAL A 15 -13.45 1.85 -6.92
CA VAL A 15 -13.33 1.99 -8.39
C VAL A 15 -14.68 1.79 -9.07
N GLY A 16 -14.96 2.59 -10.11
CA GLY A 16 -16.13 2.44 -10.96
C GLY A 16 -17.43 2.95 -10.31
N ARG A 17 -18.55 2.81 -11.04
CA ARG A 17 -19.87 3.30 -10.58
C ARG A 17 -20.38 2.54 -9.35
N ASP A 18 -20.09 1.25 -9.27
CA ASP A 18 -20.53 0.38 -8.16
C ASP A 18 -19.62 0.49 -6.93
N GLY A 19 -18.55 1.30 -7.00
CA GLY A 19 -17.65 1.54 -5.87
C GLY A 19 -16.92 0.29 -5.40
N LEU A 20 -16.47 -0.55 -6.35
CA LEU A 20 -15.78 -1.80 -6.08
C LEU A 20 -14.51 -1.53 -5.24
N PRO A 21 -14.39 -2.12 -4.04
CA PRO A 21 -13.23 -1.90 -3.19
C PRO A 21 -12.00 -2.65 -3.71
N VAL A 22 -10.97 -1.90 -4.05
CA VAL A 22 -9.65 -2.40 -4.47
C VAL A 22 -8.64 -2.04 -3.39
N SER A 23 -8.14 -3.05 -2.69
CA SER A 23 -7.07 -2.89 -1.67
C SER A 23 -5.71 -3.40 -2.11
N LEU A 24 -5.69 -4.28 -3.12
CA LEU A 24 -4.53 -5.09 -3.48
C LEU A 24 -4.62 -5.46 -4.96
N LEU A 25 -3.55 -5.22 -5.72
CA LEU A 25 -3.33 -5.74 -7.06
C LEU A 25 -2.00 -6.50 -7.07
N GLN A 26 -2.01 -7.72 -7.58
CA GLN A 26 -0.83 -8.58 -7.59
C GLN A 26 -0.58 -9.11 -8.99
N TYR A 27 0.69 -9.12 -9.37
CA TYR A 27 1.18 -9.83 -10.54
C TYR A 27 2.48 -10.56 -10.19
N ALA A 28 3.05 -11.29 -11.16
CA ALA A 28 4.22 -12.15 -11.01
C ALA A 28 5.34 -11.51 -10.17
N ASP A 29 5.71 -10.26 -10.47
CA ASP A 29 6.85 -9.59 -9.82
C ASP A 29 6.45 -8.46 -8.85
N ASP A 30 5.26 -7.87 -9.03
CA ASP A 30 4.85 -6.65 -8.32
C ASP A 30 3.54 -6.80 -7.55
N THR A 31 3.52 -6.27 -6.33
CA THR A 31 2.32 -6.15 -5.50
C THR A 31 2.05 -4.68 -5.18
N LEU A 32 0.86 -4.19 -5.54
CA LEU A 32 0.37 -2.85 -5.22
C LEU A 32 -0.67 -2.94 -4.10
N CYS A 33 -0.44 -2.21 -3.00
CA CYS A 33 -1.44 -1.97 -1.97
C CYS A 33 -2.05 -0.59 -2.19
N ILE A 34 -3.37 -0.52 -2.36
CA ILE A 34 -4.08 0.71 -2.76
C ILE A 34 -5.14 1.02 -1.70
N GLY A 35 -5.19 2.26 -1.22
CA GLY A 35 -6.16 2.67 -0.21
C GLY A 35 -6.20 4.17 -0.03
N GLU A 36 -7.05 4.64 0.87
CA GLU A 36 -7.10 6.05 1.26
C GLU A 36 -5.79 6.49 1.94
N ALA A 37 -5.42 7.76 1.74
CA ALA A 37 -4.26 8.37 2.36
C ALA A 37 -4.55 8.74 3.83
N THR A 38 -4.57 7.73 4.70
CA THR A 38 -4.80 7.92 6.14
C THR A 38 -3.71 7.26 6.98
N VAL A 39 -3.53 7.75 8.20
CA VAL A 39 -2.54 7.20 9.14
C VAL A 39 -2.91 5.78 9.55
N GLU A 40 -4.20 5.50 9.70
CA GLU A 40 -4.71 4.16 10.02
C GLU A 40 -4.34 3.15 8.93
N ASN A 41 -4.48 3.52 7.65
CA ASN A 41 -4.08 2.67 6.53
C ASN A 41 -2.58 2.40 6.51
N LEU A 42 -1.74 3.39 6.83
CA LEU A 42 -0.30 3.22 6.93
C LEU A 42 0.07 2.24 8.04
N TRP A 43 -0.52 2.37 9.23
CA TRP A 43 -0.32 1.46 10.35
C TRP A 43 -0.74 0.03 10.00
N THR A 44 -1.94 -0.13 9.44
CA THR A 44 -2.44 -1.45 9.04
C THR A 44 -1.56 -2.07 7.98
N LEU A 45 -1.10 -1.31 6.99
CA LEU A 45 -0.18 -1.80 5.95
C LEU A 45 1.15 -2.28 6.57
N LYS A 46 1.74 -1.47 7.46
CA LYS A 46 2.99 -1.84 8.14
C LYS A 46 2.83 -3.09 9.01
N ALA A 47 1.70 -3.21 9.72
CA ALA A 47 1.39 -4.40 10.52
C ALA A 47 1.22 -5.65 9.65
N VAL A 48 0.52 -5.54 8.51
CA VAL A 48 0.34 -6.65 7.56
C VAL A 48 1.68 -7.08 6.96
N LEU A 49 2.52 -6.12 6.53
CA LEU A 49 3.86 -6.42 6.00
C LEU A 49 4.73 -7.09 7.05
N ARG A 50 4.69 -6.62 8.30
CA ARG A 50 5.42 -7.26 9.40
C ARG A 50 4.91 -8.66 9.71
N GLY A 51 3.59 -8.87 9.71
CA GLY A 51 2.99 -10.18 9.86
C GLY A 51 3.40 -11.15 8.75
N PHE A 52 3.49 -10.65 7.51
CA PHE A 52 3.99 -11.41 6.37
C PHE A 52 5.45 -11.83 6.57
N GLU A 53 6.34 -10.93 7.02
CA GLU A 53 7.74 -11.29 7.31
C GLU A 53 7.82 -12.42 8.35
N LEU A 54 7.05 -12.31 9.43
CA LEU A 54 7.03 -13.30 10.51
C LEU A 54 6.48 -14.65 10.05
N ALA A 55 5.43 -14.66 9.23
CA ALA A 55 4.78 -15.89 8.78
C ALA A 55 5.54 -16.60 7.66
N SER A 56 6.18 -15.84 6.75
CA SER A 56 6.90 -16.40 5.61
C SER A 56 8.38 -16.66 5.87
N GLY A 57 8.96 -16.05 6.91
CA GLY A 57 10.41 -16.02 7.14
C GLY A 57 11.17 -15.12 6.15
N LEU A 58 10.48 -14.46 5.22
CA LEU A 58 11.07 -13.50 4.29
C LEU A 58 11.21 -12.12 4.94
N LYS A 59 12.03 -11.25 4.34
CA LYS A 59 12.14 -9.84 4.71
C LYS A 59 11.58 -8.96 3.61
N VAL A 60 10.73 -8.01 3.98
CA VAL A 60 10.21 -7.01 3.07
C VAL A 60 11.34 -6.03 2.75
N ASN A 61 11.67 -5.91 1.46
CA ASN A 61 12.68 -4.97 1.01
C ASN A 61 12.05 -3.60 0.75
N PHE A 62 11.99 -2.77 1.79
CA PHE A 62 11.43 -1.42 1.68
C PHE A 62 12.23 -0.48 0.76
N TRP A 63 13.51 -0.78 0.49
CA TRP A 63 14.33 -0.04 -0.46
C TRP A 63 13.92 -0.26 -1.92
N LYS A 64 13.37 -1.44 -2.23
CA LYS A 64 12.74 -1.76 -3.52
C LYS A 64 11.25 -1.38 -3.57
N SER A 65 10.70 -0.88 -2.47
CA SER A 65 9.31 -0.44 -2.37
C SER A 65 9.22 1.08 -2.53
N SER A 66 8.10 1.55 -3.09
CA SER A 66 7.81 2.99 -3.14
C SER A 66 6.36 3.27 -2.79
N ILE A 67 6.12 4.46 -2.24
CA ILE A 67 4.78 5.00 -1.99
C ILE A 67 4.50 6.14 -2.97
N ILE A 68 3.29 6.11 -3.53
CA ILE A 68 2.83 7.09 -4.52
C ILE A 68 1.49 7.65 -4.01
N GLY A 69 1.39 8.98 -3.95
CA GLY A 69 0.18 9.68 -3.57
C GLY A 69 -0.48 10.33 -4.77
N VAL A 70 -1.80 10.21 -4.88
CA VAL A 70 -2.60 10.88 -5.91
C VAL A 70 -3.47 11.92 -5.21
N ASN A 71 -3.24 13.20 -5.50
CA ASN A 71 -3.92 14.32 -4.83
C ASN A 71 -3.75 14.29 -3.29
N VAL A 72 -2.54 13.97 -2.82
CA VAL A 72 -2.18 13.89 -1.39
C VAL A 72 -1.14 14.98 -1.08
N PRO A 73 -1.25 15.71 0.05
CA PRO A 73 -0.26 16.72 0.41
C PRO A 73 1.15 16.15 0.57
N ASN A 74 2.16 16.89 0.10
CA ASN A 74 3.57 16.49 0.21
C ASN A 74 4.00 16.21 1.66
N ALA A 75 3.46 16.94 2.63
CA ALA A 75 3.71 16.70 4.06
C ALA A 75 3.29 15.30 4.51
N PHE A 76 2.11 14.83 4.07
CA PHE A 76 1.66 13.47 4.35
C PHE A 76 2.53 12.44 3.65
N MET A 77 2.92 12.69 2.39
CA MET A 77 3.80 11.79 1.64
C MET A 77 5.16 11.59 2.32
N MET A 78 5.78 12.67 2.82
CA MET A 78 7.04 12.59 3.56
C MET A 78 6.90 11.80 4.86
N MET A 79 5.83 12.04 5.62
CA MET A 79 5.52 11.29 6.83
C MET A 79 5.31 9.79 6.52
N ALA A 80 4.53 9.48 5.48
CA ALA A 80 4.21 8.12 5.08
C ALA A 80 5.44 7.34 4.60
N ALA A 81 6.28 7.96 3.77
CA ALA A 81 7.54 7.37 3.29
C ALA A 81 8.49 7.06 4.45
N THR A 82 8.64 8.02 5.39
CA THR A 82 9.43 7.84 6.62
C THR A 82 8.87 6.71 7.49
N PHE A 83 7.56 6.69 7.69
CA PHE A 83 6.90 5.69 8.52
C PHE A 83 7.04 4.27 7.96
N LEU A 84 6.88 4.10 6.65
CA LEU A 84 7.05 2.82 5.96
C LEU A 84 8.51 2.47 5.65
N ASN A 85 9.45 3.40 5.86
CA ASN A 85 10.86 3.25 5.48
C ASN A 85 11.07 2.98 3.98
N CYS A 86 10.24 3.58 3.13
CA CYS A 86 10.28 3.39 1.67
C CYS A 86 10.48 4.73 0.94
N ARG A 87 10.71 4.65 -0.38
CA ARG A 87 10.94 5.84 -1.22
C ARG A 87 9.61 6.47 -1.66
N ILE A 88 9.59 7.78 -1.85
CA ILE A 88 8.49 8.43 -2.59
C ILE A 88 8.71 8.15 -4.08
N GLY A 89 7.71 7.54 -4.72
CA GLY A 89 7.68 7.29 -6.16
C GLY A 89 6.96 8.41 -6.92
N ASN A 90 7.06 8.36 -8.25
CA ASN A 90 6.42 9.31 -9.16
C ASN A 90 5.47 8.59 -10.13
N MET A 91 4.44 9.30 -10.60
CA MET A 91 3.59 8.84 -11.70
C MET A 91 4.10 9.38 -13.04
N PRO A 92 4.01 8.60 -14.15
CA PRO A 92 3.64 7.19 -14.20
C PRO A 92 4.77 6.28 -13.68
N PHE A 93 4.43 5.09 -13.19
CA PHE A 93 5.39 4.06 -12.77
C PHE A 93 5.25 2.79 -13.62
N LYS A 94 6.30 1.98 -13.66
CA LYS A 94 6.30 0.67 -14.32
C LYS A 94 5.67 -0.36 -13.38
N TYR A 95 4.62 -1.01 -13.84
CA TYR A 95 4.03 -2.18 -13.18
C TYR A 95 4.27 -3.37 -14.10
N LEU A 96 5.18 -4.28 -13.72
CA LEU A 96 5.66 -5.36 -14.59
C LEU A 96 4.61 -6.46 -14.86
N GLY A 97 3.39 -6.25 -14.39
CA GLY A 97 2.28 -7.13 -14.64
C GLY A 97 1.43 -6.83 -15.86
N LEU A 98 1.78 -5.80 -16.63
CA LEU A 98 1.09 -5.39 -17.85
C LEU A 98 2.10 -5.00 -18.93
#